data_AF-A0A3D1GDR8-F1
#
_entry.id   AF-A0A3D1GDR8-F1
#
_cell.length_a   1.000
_cell.length_b   1.000
_cell.length_c   1.000
_cell.angle_alpha   90.00
_cell.angle_beta   90.00
_cell.angle_gamma   90.00
#
_symmetry.space_group_name_H-M   'P 1'
#
loop_
_entity.id
_entity.type
_entity.pdbx_description
1 polymer ?
#
loop_
_entity_poly.entity_id
_entity_poly.type
_entity_poly.pdbx_seq_one_letter_code
_entity_poly.pdbx_strand_id
1 'polypeptide(L)' 'MKVVVQRVSSASVKVGNQITGAINKGLLLLVGVHQDDTDEQMKWMCEKILKLRVFEDQDEKMNLSVSDVKGEILVVSQFT' A
#
# COMPACT_ATOMS: atom_id res chain seq x y z
N MET A 1 -7.26 -4.63 12.37
CA MET A 1 -6.16 -4.28 11.47
C MET A 1 -6.44 -2.91 10.95
N LYS A 2 -5.44 -2.04 10.97
CA LYS A 2 -5.53 -0.71 10.36
C LYS A 2 -4.40 -0.56 9.37
N VAL A 3 -4.71 0.04 8.22
CA VAL A 3 -3.71 0.32 7.19
C VAL A 3 -3.87 1.78 6.78
N VAL A 4 -2.80 2.55 6.90
CA VAL A 4 -2.71 3.86 6.26
C VAL A 4 -2.15 3.65 4.86
N VAL A 5 -2.95 4.00 3.86
CA VAL A 5 -2.60 3.84 2.43
C VAL A 5 -2.16 5.19 1.90
N GLN A 6 -0.95 5.24 1.32
CA GLN A 6 -0.41 6.44 0.68
C GLN A 6 -0.12 6.15 -0.79
N ARG A 7 -0.72 6.95 -1.68
CA ARG A 7 -0.36 6.97 -3.10
C ARG A 7 0.98 7.68 -3.25
N VAL A 8 1.97 7.02 -3.84
CA VAL A 8 3.33 7.55 -3.95
C VAL A 8 3.83 7.51 -5.40
N SER A 9 4.63 8.51 -5.77
CA SER A 9 5.44 8.48 -6.99
C SER A 9 6.67 7.58 -6.84
N SER A 10 7.19 7.48 -5.61
CA SER A 10 8.20 6.51 -5.17
C SER A 10 8.21 6.42 -3.64
N ALA A 11 8.70 5.31 -3.10
CA ALA A 11 8.92 5.15 -1.67
C ALA A 11 10.09 4.19 -1.40
N SER A 12 10.77 4.35 -0.27
CA SER A 12 11.82 3.41 0.15
C SER A 12 11.92 3.31 1.67
N VAL A 13 12.44 2.17 2.14
CA VAL A 13 12.79 1.91 3.52
C VAL A 13 14.30 1.75 3.60
N LYS A 14 14.90 2.42 4.59
CA LYS A 14 16.34 2.39 4.85
C LYS A 14 16.58 2.01 6.31
N VAL A 15 17.47 1.03 6.52
CA VAL A 15 17.93 0.62 7.85
C VAL A 15 19.42 0.95 7.93
N GLY A 16 19.77 1.89 8.81
CA GLY A 16 21.11 2.49 8.82
C GLY A 16 21.42 3.17 7.50
N ASN A 17 22.43 2.68 6.77
CA ASN A 17 22.81 3.20 5.44
C ASN A 17 22.30 2.36 4.25
N GLN A 18 21.58 1.26 4.49
CA GLN A 18 21.17 0.32 3.44
C GLN A 18 19.68 0.43 3.13
N ILE A 19 19.33 0.49 1.84
CA ILE A 19 17.94 0.38 1.37
C ILE A 19 17.54 -1.10 1.44
N THR A 20 16.48 -1.40 2.19
CA THR A 20 15.97 -2.77 2.37
C THR A 20 14.71 -3.04 1.54
N GLY A 21 14.07 -1.99 1.03
CA GLY A 21 12.96 -2.07 0.09
C GLY A 21 12.74 -0.72 -0.57
N ALA A 22 12.39 -0.73 -1.86
CA ALA A 22 12.07 0.48 -2.60
C ALA A 22 11.06 0.15 -3.70
N ILE A 23 10.22 1.13 -4.01
CA ILE A 23 9.26 1.08 -5.10
C ILE A 23 9.26 2.40 -5.86
N ASN A 24 8.89 2.33 -7.13
CA ASN A 24 8.52 3.48 -7.94
C ASN A 24 7.03 3.80 -7.71
N LYS A 25 6.30 4.14 -8.77
CA LYS A 25 4.88 4.50 -8.71
C LYS A 25 4.08 3.35 -8.08
N GLY A 26 3.32 3.65 -7.03
CA GLY A 26 2.66 2.60 -6.26
C GLY A 26 1.97 3.07 -5.00
N LEU A 27 1.85 2.14 -4.04
CA LEU A 27 1.30 2.37 -2.72
C LEU A 27 2.33 2.08 -1.62
N LEU A 28 2.48 3.00 -0.68
CA LEU A 28 3.11 2.74 0.61
C LEU A 28 2.01 2.40 1.62
N LEU A 29 2.11 1.23 2.24
CA LEU A 29 1.18 0.74 3.26
C LEU A 29 1.86 0.75 4.62
N LEU A 30 1.34 1.55 5.55
CA LEU A 30 1.70 1.47 6.96
C LEU A 30 0.68 0.58 7.66
N VAL A 31 1.10 -0.59 8.10
CA VAL A 31 0.20 -1.66 8.57
C VAL A 31 0.33 -1.85 10.07
N GLY A 32 -0.78 -1.66 10.78
CA GLY A 32 -0.95 -2.00 12.19
C GLY A 32 -1.85 -3.22 12.36
N VAL A 33 -1.33 -4.25 13.01
CA VAL A 33 -2.04 -5.50 13.34
C VAL A 33 -2.32 -5.53 14.85
N HIS A 34 -3.56 -5.84 15.21
CA HIS A 34 -3.99 -6.06 16.58
C HIS A 34 -4.02 -7.57 16.91
N GLN A 35 -3.92 -7.94 18.18
CA GLN A 35 -3.94 -9.34 18.62
C GLN A 35 -5.22 -10.10 18.24
N ASP A 36 -6.33 -9.37 18.06
CA ASP A 36 -7.64 -9.95 17.70
C ASP A 36 -7.87 -10.00 16.18
N ASP A 37 -6.87 -9.62 15.39
CA ASP A 37 -6.98 -9.67 13.93
C ASP A 37 -6.88 -11.10 13.41
N THR A 38 -7.73 -11.39 12.42
CA THR A 38 -7.86 -12.71 11.81
C THR A 38 -7.35 -12.72 10.38
N ASP A 39 -7.01 -13.91 9.88
CA ASP A 39 -6.63 -14.12 8.48
C ASP A 39 -7.74 -13.69 7.51
N GLU A 40 -9.01 -13.82 7.91
CA GLU A 40 -10.15 -13.36 7.12
C GLU A 40 -10.14 -11.83 6.96
N GLN A 41 -9.95 -11.09 8.06
CA GLN A 41 -9.83 -9.63 8.02
C GLN A 41 -8.60 -9.18 7.21
N MET A 42 -7.48 -9.91 7.32
CA MET A 42 -6.28 -9.67 6.52
C MET A 42 -6.58 -9.83 5.03
N LYS A 43 -7.19 -10.96 4.63
CA LYS A 43 -7.54 -11.23 3.24
C LYS A 43 -8.49 -10.16 2.68
N TRP A 44 -9.52 -9.81 3.45
CA TRP A 44 -10.45 -8.74 3.09
C TRP A 44 -9.75 -7.39 2.90
N MET A 45 -8.81 -7.04 3.78
CA MET A 45 -8.03 -5.80 3.69
C MET A 45 -7.14 -5.79 2.44
N CYS A 46 -6.43 -6.89 2.16
CA CYS A 46 -5.63 -7.03 0.95
C CYS A 46 -6.47 -6.84 -0.32
N GLU A 47 -7.62 -7.52 -0.42
CA GLU A 47 -8.51 -7.36 -1.55
C GLU A 47 -9.03 -5.93 -1.69
N LYS A 48 -9.38 -5.29 -0.57
CA LYS A 48 -9.86 -3.91 -0.55
C LYS A 48 -8.78 -2.94 -1.05
N ILE A 49 -7.53 -3.11 -0.64
CA ILE A 49 -6.41 -2.27 -1.07
C ILE A 49 -6.10 -2.48 -2.56
N LEU A 50 -6.06 -3.74 -3.02
CA LEU A 50 -5.80 -4.06 -4.43
C LEU A 50 -6.86 -3.48 -5.37
N LYS A 51 -8.11 -3.37 -4.91
CA LYS A 51 -9.23 -2.80 -5.69
C LYS A 51 -9.43 -1.29 -5.48
N LEU A 52 -8.66 -0.65 -4.59
CA LEU A 52 -8.84 0.75 -4.23
C LEU A 52 -8.47 1.67 -5.40
N ARG A 53 -9.45 2.45 -5.87
CA ARG A 53 -9.31 3.37 -7.01
C ARG A 53 -8.78 4.73 -6.57
N VAL A 54 -7.45 4.86 -6.53
CA VAL A 54 -6.75 6.07 -6.08
C VAL A 54 -5.75 6.60 -7.10
N PHE A 55 -5.64 5.98 -8.27
CA PHE A 55 -4.81 6.46 -9.37
C PHE A 55 -5.67 7.08 -10.47
N GLU A 56 -5.09 8.09 -11.13
CA GLU A 56 -5.72 8.80 -12.24
C GLU A 56 -5.79 7.94 -13.50
N ASP A 57 -6.90 8.04 -14.22
CA ASP A 57 -7.05 7.57 -15.59
C ASP A 57 -6.61 8.63 -16.61
N GLN A 58 -6.94 8.43 -17.89
CA GLN A 58 -6.59 9.35 -18.97
C GLN A 58 -7.31 10.70 -18.88
N ASP A 59 -8.41 10.78 -18.13
CA ASP A 59 -9.20 12.00 -17.91
C ASP A 59 -8.85 12.68 -16.56
N GLU A 60 -7.72 12.28 -15.95
CA GLU A 60 -7.24 12.77 -14.64
C GLU A 60 -8.23 12.49 -13.49
N LYS A 61 -9.07 11.45 -13.63
CA LYS A 61 -10.03 11.05 -12.60
C LYS A 61 -9.51 9.84 -11.83
N MET A 62 -9.76 9.84 -10.51
CA MET A 62 -9.36 8.74 -9.61
C MET A 62 -10.19 7.48 -9.84
N ASN A 63 -9.85 6.71 -10.87
CA ASN A 63 -10.62 5.55 -11.33
C ASN A 63 -9.82 4.25 -11.38
N LEU A 64 -8.49 4.33 -11.31
CA LEU A 64 -7.61 3.18 -11.46
C LEU A 64 -7.09 2.70 -10.11
N SER A 65 -7.02 1.38 -9.97
CA SER A 65 -6.37 0.71 -8.85
C SER A 65 -4.85 0.58 -9.05
N VAL A 66 -4.15 0.15 -8.00
CA VAL A 66 -2.71 -0.16 -8.09
C VAL A 66 -2.43 -1.25 -9.14
N SER A 67 -3.32 -2.24 -9.26
CA SER A 67 -3.20 -3.30 -10.26
C SER A 67 -3.40 -2.77 -11.68
N ASP A 68 -4.37 -1.86 -11.89
CA ASP A 68 -4.65 -1.28 -13.21
C ASP A 68 -3.47 -0.48 -13.74
N VAL A 69 -2.79 0.27 -12.87
CA VAL A 69 -1.59 1.05 -13.22
C VAL A 69 -0.30 0.22 -13.17
N LYS A 70 -0.38 -1.08 -12.91
CA LYS A 70 0.77 -1.98 -12.69
C LYS A 70 1.77 -1.40 -11.66
N GLY A 71 1.22 -0.73 -10.64
CA GLY A 71 1.98 -0.09 -9.59
C GLY A 71 2.53 -1.10 -8.59
N GLU A 72 3.58 -0.69 -7.91
CA GLU A 72 4.24 -1.50 -6.89
C GLU A 72 3.65 -1.23 -5.50
N ILE A 73 3.92 -2.12 -4.54
CA ILE A 73 3.45 -1.97 -3.16
C ILE A 73 4.63 -2.16 -2.21
N LEU A 74 4.82 -1.21 -1.30
CA LEU A 74 5.78 -1.30 -0.20
C LEU A 74 5.02 -1.36 1.12
N VAL A 75 5.24 -2.44 1.87
CA VAL A 75 4.55 -2.69 3.13
C VAL A 75 5.51 -2.47 4.30
N VAL A 76 5.11 -1.64 5.25
CA VAL A 76 5.91 -1.31 6.44
C VAL A 76 5.05 -1.52 7.68
N SER A 77 5.57 -2.27 8.64
CA SER A 77 4.92 -2.47 9.93
C SER A 77 4.90 -1.17 10.73
N GLN A 78 3.73 -0.76 11.24
CA GLN A 78 3.53 0.47 12.00
C GLN A 78 2.59 0.22 13.19
N PHE A 79 3.12 0.24 14.40
CA PHE A 79 2.39 -0.07 15.64
C PHE A 79 1.94 1.16 16.44
N THR A 80 2.14 2.37 15.91
CA THR A 80 1.76 3.65 16.56
C THR A 80 0.30 4.00 16.35
#